data_AF-A0A9D8LDS3-F1
#
_entry.id   AF-A0A9D8LDS3-F1
#
_cell.length_a   1.000
_cell.length_b   1.000
_cell.length_c   1.000
_cell.angle_alpha   90.00
_cell.angle_beta   90.00
_cell.angle_gamma   90.00
#
_symmetry.space_group_name_H-M   'P 1'
#
loop_
_entity.id
_entity.type
_entity.pdbx_description
1 polymer ?
#
loop_
_entity_poly.entity_id
_entity_poly.type
_entity_poly.pdbx_seq_one_letter_code
_entity_poly.pdbx_strand_id
1 'polypeptide(L)'
;MLDSAQLGLIEAKATRWVDLGSGGGFPGLVLAFLLAEREGGAIDLVESNRKKASFLQAVVGQFGLPARIVARRIEDAPALVPAPQVVTARALAPLSALLDLAAPWLSAGARGLFHGINGPIEATRYHSLVVKRETCPEILSIEAESGDGMIMALSHRELPVHGVQFHPESIASEHGATILRNFLDLAERWSAASDTAALSATA
;
A
#
# COMPACT_ATOMS: atom_id res chain seq x y z
N MET A 1 -16.32 1.97 -2.94
CA MET A 1 -16.23 1.88 -1.47
C MET A 1 -15.46 0.65 -1.01
N LEU A 2 -15.64 -0.53 -1.63
CA LEU A 2 -14.93 -1.77 -1.26
C LEU A 2 -13.39 -1.65 -1.28
N ASP A 3 -12.82 -0.88 -2.21
CA ASP A 3 -11.36 -0.73 -2.43
C ASP A 3 -10.64 0.10 -1.33
N SER A 4 -11.32 1.08 -0.73
CA SER A 4 -10.68 2.03 0.20
C SER A 4 -10.69 1.58 1.66
N ALA A 5 -11.70 0.81 2.07
CA ALA A 5 -11.81 0.31 3.45
C ALA A 5 -10.79 -0.81 3.75
N GLN A 6 -10.38 -1.56 2.73
CA GLN A 6 -9.37 -2.62 2.84
C GLN A 6 -8.03 -2.09 3.36
N LEU A 7 -7.68 -0.84 3.04
CA LEU A 7 -6.48 -0.18 3.56
C LEU A 7 -6.47 -0.11 5.09
N GLY A 8 -7.61 0.23 5.70
CA GLY A 8 -7.75 0.29 7.15
C GLY A 8 -7.62 -1.08 7.82
N LEU A 9 -7.99 -2.15 7.13
CA LEU A 9 -7.86 -3.53 7.61
C LEU A 9 -6.40 -4.04 7.49
N ILE A 10 -5.70 -3.68 6.42
CA ILE A 10 -4.28 -4.03 6.22
C ILE A 10 -3.41 -3.39 7.30
N GLU A 11 -3.68 -2.12 7.64
CA GLU A 11 -2.96 -1.38 8.69
C GLU A 11 -3.87 -1.09 9.89
N ALA A 12 -4.37 -2.16 10.52
CA ALA A 12 -5.32 -2.10 11.62
C ALA A 12 -4.82 -1.31 12.85
N LYS A 13 -3.50 -1.23 13.05
CA LYS A 13 -2.87 -0.54 14.20
C LYS A 13 -2.39 0.88 13.89
N ALA A 14 -2.34 1.29 12.63
CA ALA A 14 -1.86 2.61 12.26
C ALA A 14 -2.90 3.69 12.63
N THR A 15 -2.45 4.72 13.33
CA THR A 15 -3.27 5.85 13.76
C THR A 15 -2.94 7.14 13.02
N ARG A 16 -1.74 7.27 12.43
CA ARG A 16 -1.34 8.49 11.68
C ARG A 16 -1.16 8.20 10.20
N TRP A 17 -1.97 8.84 9.37
CA TRP A 17 -2.01 8.61 7.93
C TRP A 17 -1.80 9.91 7.16
N VAL A 18 -1.31 9.81 5.94
CA VAL A 18 -1.35 10.89 4.96
C VAL A 18 -1.89 10.36 3.63
N ASP A 19 -2.82 11.10 3.03
CA ASP A 19 -3.39 10.83 1.70
C ASP A 19 -2.92 11.90 0.72
N LEU A 20 -2.14 11.49 -0.28
CA LEU A 20 -1.54 12.38 -1.26
C LEU A 20 -2.49 12.58 -2.44
N GLY A 21 -2.78 13.85 -2.74
CA GLY A 21 -3.68 14.20 -3.83
C GLY A 21 -5.11 13.74 -3.58
N SER A 22 -5.64 14.06 -2.40
CA SER A 22 -6.92 13.53 -1.88
C SER A 22 -8.12 13.75 -2.80
N GLY A 23 -8.07 14.70 -3.74
CA GLY A 23 -9.05 14.81 -4.80
C GLY A 23 -10.45 15.11 -4.24
N GLY A 24 -11.42 14.30 -4.65
CA GLY A 24 -12.79 14.34 -4.12
C GLY A 24 -12.95 13.63 -2.76
N GLY A 25 -11.86 13.17 -2.15
CA GLY A 25 -11.84 12.58 -0.82
C GLY A 25 -11.75 11.06 -0.76
N PHE A 26 -11.29 10.39 -1.82
CA PHE A 26 -11.05 8.95 -1.79
C PHE A 26 -9.57 8.64 -2.05
N PRO A 27 -8.94 7.74 -1.27
CA PRO A 27 -9.49 7.01 -0.12
C PRO A 27 -9.57 7.84 1.17
N GLY A 28 -8.97 9.04 1.20
CA GLY A 28 -8.72 9.81 2.43
C GLY A 28 -9.91 10.04 3.37
N LEU A 29 -11.10 10.43 2.87
CA LEU A 29 -12.27 10.64 3.74
C LEU A 29 -12.81 9.33 4.31
N VAL A 30 -12.77 8.23 3.54
CA VAL A 30 -13.18 6.91 4.03
C VAL A 30 -12.27 6.49 5.18
N LEU A 31 -10.96 6.69 5.04
CA LEU A 31 -9.99 6.44 6.10
C LEU A 31 -10.23 7.36 7.31
N ALA A 32 -10.60 8.62 7.10
CA ALA A 32 -10.93 9.53 8.20
C ALA A 32 -12.11 9.02 9.05
N PHE A 33 -13.16 8.47 8.42
CA PHE A 33 -14.27 7.83 9.14
C PHE A 33 -13.81 6.60 9.94
N LEU A 34 -13.00 5.73 9.34
CA LEU A 34 -12.48 4.54 10.02
C LEU A 34 -11.52 4.90 11.17
N LEU A 35 -10.74 5.96 11.02
CA LEU A 35 -9.82 6.47 12.03
C LEU A 35 -10.54 7.17 13.19
N ALA A 36 -11.76 7.68 12.98
CA ALA A 36 -12.58 8.27 14.04
C ALA A 36 -12.94 7.24 15.13
N GLU A 37 -12.97 5.96 14.80
CA GLU A 37 -13.20 4.85 15.73
C GLU A 37 -11.92 4.41 16.47
N ARG A 38 -10.76 4.99 16.14
CA ARG A 38 -9.46 4.64 16.74
C ARG A 38 -9.00 5.74 17.69
N GLU A 39 -8.57 5.35 18.88
CA GLU A 39 -7.96 6.27 19.83
C GLU A 39 -6.70 6.90 19.20
N GLY A 40 -6.67 8.23 19.11
CA GLY A 40 -5.58 8.97 18.48
C GLY A 40 -5.49 8.85 16.96
N GLY A 41 -6.51 8.30 16.29
CA GLY A 41 -6.59 8.23 14.84
C GLY A 41 -6.62 9.62 14.21
N ALA A 42 -5.81 9.85 13.17
CA ALA A 42 -5.74 11.10 12.44
C ALA A 42 -5.22 10.88 11.00
N ILE A 43 -5.72 11.69 10.06
CA ILE A 43 -5.26 11.68 8.67
C ILE A 43 -5.03 13.09 8.12
N ASP A 44 -3.90 13.27 7.44
CA ASP A 44 -3.61 14.46 6.65
C ASP A 44 -4.05 14.26 5.21
N LEU A 45 -4.92 15.15 4.72
CA LEU A 45 -5.42 15.13 3.34
C LEU A 45 -4.75 16.23 2.53
N VAL A 46 -3.83 15.87 1.63
CA VAL A 46 -3.02 16.81 0.83
C VAL A 46 -3.71 17.08 -0.51
N GLU A 47 -4.12 18.32 -0.74
CA GLU A 47 -4.80 18.73 -1.98
C GLU A 47 -4.48 20.18 -2.37
N SER A 48 -3.94 20.38 -3.57
CA SER A 48 -3.52 21.71 -4.05
C SER A 48 -4.65 22.51 -4.70
N ASN A 49 -5.70 21.84 -5.19
CA ASN A 49 -6.86 22.45 -5.80
C ASN A 49 -7.78 23.04 -4.73
N ARG A 50 -7.89 24.38 -4.72
CA ARG A 50 -8.68 25.12 -3.72
C ARG A 50 -10.14 24.66 -3.62
N LYS A 51 -10.81 24.39 -4.75
CA LYS A 51 -12.23 23.97 -4.72
C LYS A 51 -12.39 22.62 -4.04
N LYS A 52 -11.50 21.67 -4.34
CA LYS A 52 -11.49 20.33 -3.73
C LYS A 52 -11.09 20.40 -2.25
N ALA A 53 -10.07 21.17 -1.90
CA ALA A 53 -9.68 21.39 -0.51
C ALA A 53 -10.83 21.98 0.32
N SER A 54 -11.56 22.98 -0.20
CA SER A 54 -12.74 23.53 0.48
C SER A 54 -13.88 22.51 0.63
N PHE A 55 -14.09 21.65 -0.38
CA PHE A 55 -15.04 20.54 -0.26
C PHE A 55 -14.63 19.58 0.87
N LEU A 56 -13.36 19.17 0.92
CA LEU A 56 -12.85 18.31 1.99
C LEU A 56 -13.01 18.97 3.37
N GLN A 57 -12.70 20.26 3.49
CA GLN A 57 -12.89 21.03 4.73
C GLN A 57 -14.36 21.03 5.18
N ALA A 58 -15.30 21.24 4.26
CA ALA A 58 -16.72 21.23 4.58
C ALA A 58 -17.19 19.87 5.10
N VAL A 59 -16.78 18.77 4.44
CA VAL A 59 -17.13 17.41 4.87
C VAL A 59 -16.50 17.09 6.23
N VAL A 60 -15.20 17.36 6.40
CA VAL A 60 -14.50 17.13 7.67
C VAL A 60 -15.14 17.90 8.82
N GLY A 61 -15.49 19.18 8.61
CA GLY A 61 -16.16 20.00 9.61
C GLY A 61 -17.57 19.54 9.92
N GLN A 62 -18.35 19.14 8.91
CA GLN A 62 -19.73 18.67 9.09
C GLN A 62 -19.80 17.38 9.93
N PHE A 63 -18.85 16.47 9.74
CA PHE A 63 -18.85 15.17 10.41
C PHE A 63 -17.88 15.07 11.59
N GLY A 64 -17.16 16.14 11.91
CA GLY A 64 -16.18 16.17 13.02
C GLY A 64 -15.05 15.15 12.85
N LEU A 65 -14.61 14.92 11.61
CA LEU A 65 -13.63 13.86 11.31
C LEU A 65 -12.23 14.23 11.81
N PRO A 66 -11.41 13.25 12.23
CA PRO A 66 -10.03 13.48 12.63
C PRO A 66 -9.13 13.65 11.40
N ALA A 67 -9.44 14.63 10.57
CA ALA A 67 -8.71 14.91 9.35
C ALA A 67 -8.25 16.36 9.31
N ARG A 68 -7.00 16.58 8.87
CA ARG A 68 -6.46 17.91 8.61
C ARG A 68 -6.26 18.10 7.11
N ILE A 69 -6.77 19.22 6.57
CA ILE A 69 -6.61 19.54 5.16
C ILE A 69 -5.33 20.34 4.95
N VAL A 70 -4.37 19.75 4.22
CA VAL A 70 -3.12 20.39 3.84
C VAL A 70 -3.30 20.94 2.42
N ALA A 71 -3.80 22.18 2.33
CA ALA A 71 -4.09 22.87 1.07
C ALA A 71 -2.81 23.37 0.35
N ARG A 72 -1.96 22.43 -0.07
CA ARG A 72 -0.65 22.66 -0.68
C ARG A 72 -0.38 21.65 -1.81
N ARG A 73 0.68 21.92 -2.58
CA ARG A 73 1.29 20.93 -3.47
C ARG A 73 1.91 19.82 -2.63
N ILE A 74 2.01 18.62 -3.20
CA ILE A 74 2.46 17.42 -2.46
C ILE A 74 3.93 17.56 -2.07
N GLU A 75 4.70 18.20 -2.94
CA GLU A 75 6.12 18.52 -2.79
C GLU A 75 6.40 19.38 -1.54
N ASP A 76 5.43 20.20 -1.12
CA ASP A 76 5.54 21.06 0.06
C ASP A 76 5.03 20.37 1.35
N ALA A 77 4.33 19.24 1.22
CA ALA A 77 3.66 18.58 2.33
C ALA A 77 4.60 17.96 3.39
N PRO A 78 5.82 17.47 3.08
CA PRO A 78 6.72 16.90 4.09
C PRO A 78 7.04 17.83 5.26
N ALA A 79 7.07 19.15 5.02
CA ALA A 79 7.31 20.15 6.06
C ALA A 79 6.11 20.33 7.01
N LEU A 80 4.90 19.91 6.59
CA LEU A 80 3.65 20.13 7.31
C LEU A 80 3.10 18.85 7.95
N VAL A 81 3.47 17.69 7.40
CA VAL A 81 3.01 16.35 7.82
C VAL A 81 4.20 15.57 8.39
N PRO A 82 4.55 15.78 9.67
CA PRO A 82 5.65 15.05 10.28
C PRO A 82 5.23 13.62 10.65
N ALA A 83 6.02 12.64 10.21
CA ALA A 83 5.98 11.25 10.67
C ALA A 83 4.60 10.54 10.62
N PRO A 84 3.93 10.49 9.44
CA PRO A 84 2.85 9.54 9.22
C PRO A 84 3.39 8.11 9.31
N GLN A 85 2.56 7.17 9.77
CA GLN A 85 2.87 5.75 9.75
C GLN A 85 2.55 5.14 8.38
N VAL A 86 1.55 5.70 7.69
CA VAL A 86 1.11 5.21 6.39
C VAL A 86 0.92 6.38 5.42
N VAL A 87 1.41 6.19 4.20
CA VAL A 87 1.20 7.07 3.05
C VAL A 87 0.29 6.35 2.08
N THR A 88 -0.82 6.97 1.68
CA THR A 88 -1.73 6.44 0.66
C THR A 88 -1.93 7.47 -0.45
N ALA A 89 -2.27 6.97 -1.63
CA ALA A 89 -2.72 7.80 -2.74
C ALA A 89 -3.55 6.94 -3.69
N ARG A 90 -4.46 7.57 -4.44
CA ARG A 90 -5.20 6.89 -5.50
C ARG A 90 -5.10 7.62 -6.81
N ALA A 91 -4.68 6.91 -7.87
CA ALA A 91 -4.79 7.38 -9.25
C ALA A 91 -4.17 8.78 -9.48
N LEU A 92 -3.16 9.12 -8.68
CA LEU A 92 -2.57 10.45 -8.64
C LEU A 92 -1.57 10.68 -9.77
N ALA A 93 -0.70 9.70 -10.01
CA ALA A 93 0.41 9.76 -10.94
C ALA A 93 0.91 8.33 -11.27
N PRO A 94 1.82 8.18 -12.26
CA PRO A 94 2.58 6.95 -12.43
C PRO A 94 3.34 6.59 -11.15
N LEU A 95 3.59 5.29 -10.93
CA LEU A 95 4.18 4.80 -9.68
C LEU A 95 5.54 5.42 -9.36
N SER A 96 6.42 5.62 -10.35
CA SER A 96 7.74 6.23 -10.14
C SER A 96 7.63 7.63 -9.54
N ALA A 97 6.83 8.51 -10.15
CA ALA A 97 6.58 9.85 -9.64
C ALA A 97 5.92 9.82 -8.24
N LEU A 98 5.04 8.85 -8.00
CA LEU A 98 4.40 8.69 -6.69
C LEU A 98 5.39 8.26 -5.60
N LEU A 99 6.33 7.38 -5.93
CA LEU A 99 7.42 6.98 -5.03
C LEU A 99 8.34 8.15 -4.72
N ASP A 100 8.69 8.98 -5.71
CA ASP A 100 9.49 10.19 -5.49
C ASP A 100 8.79 11.18 -4.54
N LEU A 101 7.48 11.40 -4.74
CA LEU A 101 6.67 12.27 -3.88
C LEU A 101 6.52 11.71 -2.46
N ALA A 102 6.47 10.38 -2.31
CA ALA A 102 6.33 9.71 -1.01
C ALA A 102 7.67 9.45 -0.31
N ALA A 103 8.80 9.54 -1.02
CA ALA A 103 10.13 9.18 -0.55
C ALA A 103 10.53 9.77 0.81
N PRO A 104 10.19 11.04 1.15
CA PRO A 104 10.53 11.62 2.45
C PRO A 104 9.95 10.84 3.63
N TRP A 105 8.74 10.27 3.47
CA TRP A 105 8.10 9.48 4.52
C TRP A 105 8.49 8.01 4.46
N LEU A 106 8.59 7.43 3.26
CA LEU A 106 8.98 6.02 3.10
C LEU A 106 10.39 5.76 3.65
N SER A 107 11.32 6.67 3.36
CA SER A 107 12.70 6.58 3.87
C SER A 107 12.79 6.77 5.39
N ALA A 108 11.76 7.37 5.99
CA ALA A 108 11.63 7.54 7.44
C ALA A 108 10.84 6.40 8.12
N GLY A 109 10.51 5.33 7.38
CA GLY A 109 9.87 4.12 7.90
C GLY A 109 8.34 4.08 7.77
N ALA A 110 7.72 5.05 7.08
CA ALA A 110 6.30 4.96 6.75
C ALA A 110 6.04 3.88 5.70
N ARG A 111 4.86 3.25 5.75
CA ARG A 111 4.42 2.27 4.76
C ARG A 111 3.63 2.93 3.64
N GLY A 112 3.95 2.60 2.38
CA GLY A 112 3.22 3.12 1.20
C GLY A 112 2.13 2.16 0.73
N LEU A 113 0.88 2.63 0.65
CA LEU A 113 -0.27 1.88 0.16
C LEU A 113 -0.92 2.64 -1.01
N PHE A 114 -0.51 2.32 -2.23
CA PHE A 114 -0.94 3.05 -3.44
C PHE A 114 -1.96 2.24 -4.25
N HIS A 115 -3.11 2.84 -4.57
CA HIS A 115 -4.19 2.18 -5.31
C HIS A 115 -4.48 2.83 -6.67
N GLY A 116 -4.90 2.01 -7.63
CA GLY A 116 -5.33 2.48 -8.96
C GLY A 116 -4.30 3.36 -9.66
N ILE A 117 -3.08 2.85 -9.87
CA ILE A 117 -1.97 3.58 -10.49
C ILE A 117 -2.40 4.05 -11.90
N ASN A 118 -2.25 5.34 -12.17
CA ASN A 118 -2.62 5.96 -13.44
C ASN A 118 -1.40 6.10 -14.35
N GLY A 119 -1.41 5.40 -15.48
CA GLY A 119 -0.41 5.51 -16.54
C GLY A 119 0.24 4.16 -16.91
N PRO A 120 0.87 4.06 -18.10
CA PRO A 120 1.69 2.91 -18.42
C PRO A 120 2.81 2.77 -17.38
N ILE A 121 2.98 1.57 -16.85
CA ILE A 121 4.17 1.23 -16.07
C ILE A 121 5.30 1.07 -17.08
N GLU A 122 5.98 2.17 -17.42
CA GLU A 122 7.33 2.05 -18.00
C GLU A 122 8.27 1.64 -16.88
N ALA A 123 8.28 0.34 -16.59
CA ALA A 123 9.34 -0.27 -15.81
C ALA A 123 10.60 -0.29 -16.67
N THR A 124 11.32 0.83 -16.72
CA THR A 124 12.74 0.77 -17.03
C THR A 124 13.35 -0.14 -15.97
N ARG A 125 13.92 -1.29 -16.37
CA ARG A 125 14.58 -2.22 -15.45
C ARG A 125 15.70 -1.49 -14.71
N TYR A 126 15.38 -0.89 -13.57
CA TYR A 126 16.35 -0.38 -12.63
C TYR A 126 16.71 -1.53 -11.70
N HIS A 127 17.95 -1.99 -11.87
CA HIS A 127 18.72 -2.89 -11.01
C HIS A 127 17.95 -3.43 -9.81
N SER A 128 17.57 -4.70 -9.94
CA SER A 128 17.02 -5.56 -8.89
C SER A 128 17.67 -5.27 -7.55
N LEU A 129 16.93 -4.61 -6.65
CA LEU A 129 17.28 -4.58 -5.23
C LEU A 129 17.13 -6.01 -4.73
N VAL A 130 18.26 -6.60 -4.35
CA VAL A 130 18.35 -7.99 -3.89
C VAL A 130 18.31 -8.00 -2.39
N VAL A 131 17.50 -8.89 -1.82
CA VAL A 131 17.53 -9.17 -0.39
C VAL A 131 18.87 -9.81 -0.05
N LYS A 132 19.66 -9.16 0.80
CA LYS A 132 20.87 -9.75 1.35
C LYS A 132 20.49 -10.82 2.35
N ARG A 133 21.10 -12.01 2.24
CA ARG A 133 20.80 -13.18 3.09
C ARG A 133 20.97 -12.86 4.57
N GLU A 134 21.97 -12.06 4.91
CA GLU A 134 22.31 -11.68 6.29
C GLU A 134 21.25 -10.78 6.92
N THR A 135 20.47 -10.09 6.10
CA THR A 135 19.41 -9.17 6.55
C THR A 135 18.01 -9.68 6.25
N CYS A 136 17.88 -10.91 5.74
CA CYS A 136 16.58 -11.50 5.42
C CYS A 136 15.81 -11.77 6.72
N PRO A 137 14.62 -11.18 6.92
CA PRO A 137 13.84 -11.37 8.14
C PRO A 137 13.45 -12.84 8.36
N GLU A 138 13.46 -13.31 9.62
CA GLU A 138 13.14 -14.70 9.97
C GLU A 138 11.70 -15.10 9.63
N ILE A 139 10.78 -14.13 9.52
CA ILE A 139 9.39 -14.37 9.12
C ILE A 139 9.26 -14.85 7.66
N LEU A 140 10.32 -14.73 6.87
CA LEU A 140 10.37 -15.20 5.49
C LEU A 140 11.19 -16.50 5.38
N SER A 141 10.80 -17.34 4.43
CA SER A 141 11.53 -18.51 3.98
C SER A 141 12.14 -18.22 2.61
N ILE A 142 13.39 -18.65 2.41
CA ILE A 142 14.06 -18.60 1.10
C ILE A 142 13.65 -19.83 0.32
N GLU A 143 12.96 -19.61 -0.81
CA GLU A 143 12.36 -20.66 -1.62
C GLU A 143 13.21 -21.02 -2.84
N ALA A 144 13.97 -20.05 -3.37
CA ALA A 144 14.86 -20.27 -4.50
C ALA A 144 16.06 -19.32 -4.45
N GLU A 145 17.20 -19.82 -4.90
CA GLU A 145 18.45 -19.07 -5.03
C GLU A 145 19.06 -19.31 -6.43
N SER A 146 19.81 -18.33 -6.92
CA SER A 146 20.62 -18.47 -8.13
C SER A 146 21.94 -19.22 -7.84
N GLY A 147 22.68 -19.56 -8.90
CA GLY A 147 23.98 -20.25 -8.77
C GLY A 147 25.07 -19.42 -8.06
N ASP A 148 24.93 -18.10 -7.98
CA ASP A 148 25.81 -17.19 -7.23
C ASP A 148 25.25 -16.83 -5.83
N GLY A 149 24.19 -17.50 -5.38
CA GLY A 149 23.64 -17.34 -4.02
C GLY A 149 22.72 -16.11 -3.85
N MET A 150 22.21 -15.55 -4.95
CA MET A 150 21.20 -14.50 -4.90
C MET A 150 19.84 -15.09 -4.56
N ILE A 151 19.11 -14.49 -3.61
CA ILE A 151 17.74 -14.88 -3.30
C ILE A 151 16.85 -14.53 -4.51
N MET A 152 16.22 -15.56 -5.09
CA MET A 152 15.37 -15.46 -6.27
C MET A 152 13.87 -15.59 -5.95
N ALA A 153 13.53 -16.26 -4.84
CA ALA A 153 12.16 -16.35 -4.35
C ALA A 153 12.09 -16.42 -2.82
N LEU A 154 11.06 -15.81 -2.26
CA LEU A 154 10.74 -15.78 -0.83
C LEU A 154 9.27 -16.11 -0.61
N SER A 155 8.96 -16.74 0.51
CA SER A 155 7.59 -16.89 1.01
C SER A 155 7.49 -16.41 2.45
N HIS A 156 6.33 -15.91 2.87
CA HIS A 156 6.06 -15.69 4.29
C HIS A 156 5.67 -17.02 4.94
N ARG A 157 6.21 -17.31 6.12
CA ARG A 157 6.03 -18.62 6.79
C ARG A 157 4.58 -18.94 7.16
N GLU A 158 3.80 -17.90 7.45
CA GLU A 158 2.43 -18.04 7.97
C GLU A 158 1.36 -17.41 7.07
N LEU A 159 1.74 -16.57 6.11
CA LEU A 159 0.81 -15.78 5.29
C LEU A 159 0.98 -16.18 3.84
N PRO A 160 -0.06 -16.10 3.00
CA PRO A 160 -0.01 -16.43 1.57
C PRO A 160 0.68 -15.30 0.77
N VAL A 161 1.87 -14.89 1.21
CA VAL A 161 2.67 -13.82 0.61
C VAL A 161 3.90 -14.45 0.01
N HIS A 162 4.08 -14.24 -1.30
CA HIS A 162 5.19 -14.77 -2.07
C HIS A 162 5.83 -13.63 -2.85
N GLY A 163 7.15 -13.63 -2.93
CA GLY A 163 7.94 -12.68 -3.72
C GLY A 163 8.90 -13.43 -4.64
N VAL A 164 9.05 -12.95 -5.88
CA VAL A 164 10.03 -13.46 -6.84
C VAL A 164 10.86 -12.30 -7.39
N GLN A 165 12.15 -12.54 -7.62
CA GLN A 165 13.09 -11.52 -8.10
C GLN A 165 13.03 -11.32 -9.63
N PHE A 166 12.46 -12.29 -10.35
CA PHE A 166 12.27 -12.27 -11.79
C PHE A 166 10.85 -11.83 -12.16
N HIS A 167 10.65 -11.52 -13.45
CA HIS A 167 9.37 -11.09 -14.01
C HIS A 167 8.61 -12.30 -14.58
N PRO A 168 7.72 -12.98 -13.83
CA PRO A 168 6.95 -14.13 -14.33
C PRO A 168 6.01 -13.76 -15.48
N GLU A 169 5.68 -12.47 -15.65
CA GLU A 169 4.84 -11.93 -16.71
C GLU A 169 5.57 -11.74 -18.05
N SER A 170 6.90 -11.84 -18.08
CA SER A 170 7.66 -11.66 -19.32
C SER A 170 7.50 -12.86 -20.26
N ILE A 171 7.31 -12.61 -21.56
CA ILE A 171 7.22 -13.63 -22.62
C ILE A 171 8.44 -14.57 -22.64
N ALA A 172 9.59 -14.10 -22.14
CA ALA A 172 10.84 -14.86 -22.06
C ALA A 172 10.96 -15.77 -20.82
N SER A 173 10.02 -15.73 -19.88
CA SER A 173 10.04 -16.54 -18.66
C SER A 173 9.39 -17.89 -18.94
N GLU A 174 10.22 -18.93 -19.06
CA GLU A 174 9.76 -20.32 -19.13
C GLU A 174 8.88 -20.61 -17.90
N HIS A 175 7.64 -21.06 -18.12
CA HIS A 175 6.63 -21.32 -17.08
C HIS A 175 5.99 -20.10 -16.37
N GLY A 176 6.17 -18.86 -16.85
CA GLY A 176 5.57 -17.66 -16.25
C GLY A 176 4.05 -17.74 -16.03
N ALA A 177 3.32 -18.24 -17.02
CA ALA A 177 1.86 -18.46 -16.93
C ALA A 177 1.47 -19.51 -15.87
N THR A 178 2.32 -20.50 -15.62
CA THR A 178 2.10 -21.51 -14.58
C THR A 178 2.33 -20.92 -13.19
N ILE A 179 3.32 -20.04 -13.01
CA ILE A 179 3.59 -19.35 -11.74
C ILE A 179 2.42 -18.43 -11.37
N LEU A 180 1.90 -17.67 -12.34
CA LEU A 180 0.71 -16.83 -12.15
C LEU A 180 -0.53 -17.66 -11.80
N ARG A 181 -0.71 -18.82 -12.44
CA ARG A 181 -1.81 -19.73 -12.11
C ARG A 181 -1.69 -20.29 -10.69
N ASN A 182 -0.49 -20.73 -10.29
CA ASN A 182 -0.24 -21.21 -8.94
C ASN A 182 -0.50 -20.12 -7.88
N PHE A 183 -0.15 -18.87 -8.17
CA PHE A 183 -0.46 -17.73 -7.30
C PHE A 183 -1.97 -17.53 -7.13
N LEU A 184 -2.74 -17.58 -8.23
CA LEU A 184 -4.20 -17.47 -8.19
C LEU A 184 -4.83 -18.65 -7.43
N ASP A 185 -4.37 -19.88 -7.69
CA ASP A 185 -4.84 -21.08 -6.99
C ASP A 185 -4.55 -21.01 -5.47
N LEU A 186 -3.39 -20.49 -5.07
CA LEU A 186 -3.04 -20.27 -3.67
C LEU A 186 -3.91 -19.20 -3.02
N ALA A 187 -4.17 -18.09 -3.72
CA ALA A 187 -5.06 -17.03 -3.26
C ALA A 187 -6.50 -17.54 -3.07
N GLU A 188 -7.02 -18.33 -4.02
CA GLU A 188 -8.34 -18.95 -3.93
C GLU A 188 -8.45 -19.94 -2.76
N ARG A 189 -7.44 -20.80 -2.58
CA ARG A 189 -7.41 -21.75 -1.45
C ARG A 189 -7.32 -21.06 -0.10
N TRP A 190 -6.53 -19.99 0.01
CA TRP A 190 -6.45 -19.20 1.24
C TRP A 190 -7.79 -18.53 1.56
N SER A 191 -8.47 -17.96 0.56
CA SER A 191 -9.80 -17.39 0.74
C SER A 191 -10.80 -18.44 1.25
N ALA A 192 -10.83 -19.62 0.61
CA ALA A 192 -11.73 -20.70 1.00
C ALA A 192 -11.43 -21.26 2.41
N ALA A 193 -10.16 -21.38 2.78
CA ALA A 193 -9.77 -21.83 4.12
C ALA A 193 -10.07 -20.78 5.21
N SER A 194 -9.91 -19.50 4.89
CA SER A 194 -10.23 -18.38 5.78
C SER A 194 -11.74 -18.23 6.00
N ASP A 195 -12.55 -18.42 4.96
CA ASP A 195 -14.03 -18.45 5.05
C ASP A 195 -14.51 -19.66 5.86
N THR A 196 -13.87 -20.82 5.69
CA THR A 196 -14.21 -22.03 6.46
C THR A 196 -13.86 -21.88 7.95
N ALA A 197 -12.71 -21.26 8.28
CA ALA A 197 -12.34 -20.96 9.66
C ALA A 197 -13.28 -19.92 10.32
N ALA A 198 -13.76 -18.93 9.55
CA ALA A 198 -14.76 -17.96 10.00
C ALA A 198 -16.14 -18.60 10.25
N LEU A 199 -16.52 -19.60 9.45
CA LEU A 199 -17.77 -20.36 9.61
C LEU A 199 -17.72 -21.39 10.74
N SER A 200 -16.54 -21.94 11.10
CA SER A 200 -16.40 -22.88 12.24
C SER A 200 -16.31 -22.20 13.60
N ALA A 201 -15.93 -20.92 13.66
CA ALA A 201 -15.80 -20.15 14.90
C ALA A 201 -17.14 -19.62 15.45
N THR A 202 -18.25 -19.87 14.74
CA THR A 202 -19.61 -19.47 15.13
C THR A 202 -20.54 -20.66 15.46
N ALA A 203 -19.98 -21.85 15.70
CA ALA A 203 -20.70 -23.04 16.15
C ALA A 203 -20.41 -23.38 17.62
#